data_AF-A0A559IKW9-F1
#
_entry.id   AF-A0A559IKW9-F1
#
_cell.length_a   1.000
_cell.length_b   1.000
_cell.length_c   1.000
_cell.angle_alpha   90.00
_cell.angle_beta   90.00
_cell.angle_gamma   90.00
#
_symmetry.space_group_name_H-M   'P 1'
#
loop_
_entity.id
_entity.type
_entity.pdbx_description
1 polymer ?
#
loop_
_entity_poly.entity_id
_entity_poly.type
_entity_poly.pdbx_seq_one_letter_code
_entity_poly.pdbx_strand_id
1 'polypeptide(L)'
;MIQNVTDELFDLVELAHRGDKDALMSIISLFTPVINSVRCKTKYDRQDDLAQSINEIVIKKIMAYDLTTTLDFTSFCKLRTAHILDTNKKG
;
A
#
# COMPACT_ATOMS: atom_id res chain seq x y z
N MET A 1 4.16 -22.29 -10.87
CA MET A 1 4.38 -20.92 -11.38
C MET A 1 4.07 -19.99 -10.23
N ILE A 2 5.05 -19.26 -9.74
CA ILE A 2 4.82 -18.22 -8.73
C ILE A 2 4.52 -16.96 -9.55
N GLN A 3 3.23 -16.64 -9.72
CA GLN A 3 2.86 -15.32 -10.22
C GLN A 3 3.31 -14.29 -9.18
N ASN A 4 3.99 -13.25 -9.64
CA ASN A 4 4.54 -12.20 -8.80
C ASN A 4 3.38 -11.40 -8.17
N VAL A 5 3.14 -11.60 -6.88
CA VAL A 5 2.15 -10.86 -6.07
C VAL A 5 2.30 -9.32 -6.22
N THR A 6 3.49 -8.84 -6.56
CA THR A 6 3.78 -7.41 -6.79
C THR A 6 3.17 -6.86 -8.07
N ASP A 7 3.18 -7.63 -9.16
CA ASP A 7 2.61 -7.20 -10.43
C ASP A 7 1.07 -7.17 -10.29
N GLU A 8 0.51 -8.14 -9.56
CA GLU A 8 -0.93 -8.23 -9.25
C GLU A 8 -1.43 -7.06 -8.39
N LEU A 9 -0.68 -6.62 -7.35
CA LEU A 9 -1.11 -5.50 -6.52
C LEU A 9 -1.08 -4.17 -7.27
N PHE A 10 -0.06 -3.94 -8.11
CA PHE A 10 0.03 -2.72 -8.92
C PHE A 10 -1.17 -2.61 -9.87
N ASP A 11 -1.47 -3.70 -10.59
CA ASP A 11 -2.61 -3.77 -11.51
C ASP A 11 -3.94 -3.53 -10.77
N LEU A 12 -4.11 -4.11 -9.58
CA LEU A 12 -5.29 -3.88 -8.76
C LEU A 12 -5.42 -2.41 -8.32
N VAL A 13 -4.31 -1.75 -7.97
CA VAL A 13 -4.33 -0.32 -7.58
C VAL A 13 -4.69 0.55 -8.79
N GLU A 14 -4.15 0.26 -9.97
CA GLU A 14 -4.50 0.97 -11.20
C GLU A 14 -5.98 0.81 -11.55
N LEU A 15 -6.53 -0.42 -11.47
CA LEU A 15 -7.94 -0.69 -11.69
C LEU A 15 -8.82 0.05 -10.65
N ALA A 16 -8.42 0.04 -9.38
CA ALA A 16 -9.13 0.75 -8.33
C ALA A 16 -9.17 2.28 -8.58
N HIS A 17 -8.09 2.89 -9.07
CA HIS A 17 -8.07 4.31 -9.48
C HIS A 17 -9.01 4.62 -10.64
N ARG A 18 -9.24 3.65 -11.52
CA ARG A 18 -10.20 3.77 -12.64
C ARG A 18 -11.65 3.58 -12.19
N GLY A 19 -11.90 3.31 -10.90
CA GLY A 19 -13.23 3.12 -10.33
C GLY A 19 -13.69 1.67 -10.27
N ASP A 20 -12.79 0.70 -10.52
CA ASP A 20 -13.09 -0.72 -10.34
C ASP A 20 -13.23 -1.03 -8.85
N LYS A 21 -14.48 -1.32 -8.45
CA LYS A 21 -14.82 -1.63 -7.06
C LYS A 21 -14.33 -3.01 -6.65
N ASP A 22 -14.29 -3.97 -7.57
CA ASP A 22 -13.87 -5.34 -7.26
C ASP A 22 -12.36 -5.38 -7.05
N ALA A 23 -11.60 -4.59 -7.82
CA ALA A 23 -10.18 -4.40 -7.58
C ALA A 23 -9.90 -3.76 -6.21
N LEU A 24 -10.64 -2.70 -5.85
CA LEU A 24 -10.53 -2.06 -4.54
C LEU A 24 -10.84 -3.04 -3.40
N MET A 25 -11.92 -3.80 -3.51
CA MET A 25 -12.31 -4.80 -2.52
C MET A 25 -11.29 -5.93 -2.41
N SER A 26 -10.68 -6.33 -3.53
CA SER A 26 -9.61 -7.32 -3.55
C SER A 26 -8.39 -6.83 -2.77
N ILE A 27 -7.99 -5.57 -2.93
CA ILE A 27 -6.89 -4.97 -2.15
C ILE A 27 -7.25 -4.94 -0.65
N ILE A 28 -8.46 -4.49 -0.29
CA ILE A 28 -8.91 -4.44 1.10
C ILE A 28 -8.90 -5.84 1.74
N SER A 29 -9.26 -6.88 0.97
CA SER A 29 -9.24 -8.26 1.45
C SER A 29 -7.86 -8.72 1.93
N LEU A 30 -6.78 -8.20 1.32
CA LEU A 30 -5.40 -8.49 1.74
C LEU A 30 -5.10 -7.99 3.15
N PHE A 31 -5.76 -6.92 3.60
CA PHE A 31 -5.59 -6.35 4.94
C PHE A 31 -6.52 -6.99 5.99
N THR A 32 -7.54 -7.73 5.55
CA THR A 32 -8.54 -8.34 6.44
C THR A 32 -7.94 -9.20 7.57
N PRO A 33 -6.92 -10.05 7.33
CA PRO A 33 -6.30 -10.84 8.40
C PRO A 33 -5.70 -9.96 9.51
N VAL A 34 -5.04 -8.87 9.13
CA VAL A 34 -4.41 -7.94 10.07
C VAL A 34 -5.48 -7.14 10.82
N ILE A 35 -6.50 -6.64 10.11
CA ILE A 35 -7.63 -5.92 10.70
C ILE A 35 -8.34 -6.79 11.75
N ASN A 36 -8.62 -8.06 11.42
CA ASN A 36 -9.24 -9.00 12.34
C ASN A 36 -8.37 -9.25 13.58
N SER A 37 -7.05 -9.35 13.41
CA SER A 37 -6.12 -9.53 14.53
C SER A 37 -6.15 -8.35 15.52
N VAL A 38 -6.21 -7.12 15.03
CA VAL A 38 -6.31 -5.92 15.87
C VAL A 38 -7.72 -5.78 16.47
N ARG A 39 -8.76 -6.09 15.69
CA ARG A 39 -10.15 -6.09 16.14
C ARG A 39 -10.34 -6.98 17.36
N CYS A 40 -9.84 -8.22 17.32
CA CYS A 40 -9.97 -9.17 18.43
C CYS A 40 -9.28 -8.73 19.73
N LYS A 41 -8.35 -7.77 19.66
CA LYS A 41 -7.64 -7.20 20.83
C LYS A 41 -8.32 -5.93 21.37
N THR A 42 -9.36 -5.46 20.70
CA THR A 42 -10.11 -4.24 21.04
C THR A 42 -11.36 -4.58 21.82
N LYS A 43 -11.81 -3.67 22.70
CA LYS A 43 -13.07 -3.83 23.45
C LYS A 43 -14.24 -4.06 22.48
N TYR A 44 -15.13 -4.98 22.84
CA TYR A 44 -16.21 -5.47 21.99
C TYR A 44 -17.06 -4.33 21.38
N ASP A 45 -17.38 -3.33 22.19
CA ASP A 45 -18.16 -2.13 21.81
C ASP A 45 -17.48 -1.24 20.76
N ARG A 46 -16.18 -1.42 20.50
CA ARG A 46 -15.38 -0.59 19.59
C ARG A 46 -14.79 -1.40 18.42
N GLN A 47 -15.09 -2.69 18.33
CA GLN A 47 -14.48 -3.58 17.34
C GLN A 47 -14.84 -3.20 15.91
N ASP A 48 -16.13 -2.97 15.65
CA ASP A 48 -16.61 -2.65 14.32
C ASP A 48 -16.21 -1.22 13.89
N ASP A 49 -16.30 -0.25 14.81
CA ASP A 49 -15.84 1.12 14.59
C ASP A 49 -14.35 1.17 14.21
N LEU A 50 -13.52 0.38 14.91
CA LEU A 50 -12.10 0.29 14.60
C LEU A 50 -11.87 -0.34 13.22
N ALA A 51 -12.55 -1.44 12.91
CA ALA A 51 -12.42 -2.10 11.62
C ALA A 51 -12.83 -1.18 10.47
N GLN A 52 -13.94 -0.44 10.62
CA GLN A 52 -14.37 0.56 9.66
C GLN A 52 -13.32 1.68 9.51
N SER A 53 -12.84 2.23 10.62
CA SER A 53 -11.83 3.30 10.60
C SER A 53 -10.56 2.88 9.85
N ILE A 54 -10.10 1.64 10.06
CA ILE A 54 -8.92 1.12 9.35
C ILE A 54 -9.22 0.96 7.86
N ASN A 55 -10.38 0.40 7.49
CA ASN A 55 -10.79 0.27 6.10
C ASN A 55 -10.82 1.63 5.39
N GLU A 56 -11.40 2.66 6.02
CA GLU A 56 -11.43 4.01 5.47
C GLU A 56 -10.03 4.59 5.25
N ILE A 57 -9.11 4.37 6.19
CA ILE A 57 -7.71 4.81 6.06
C ILE A 57 -7.04 4.09 4.90
N VAL A 58 -7.22 2.78 4.76
CA VAL A 58 -6.67 1.98 3.67
C VAL A 58 -7.20 2.47 2.32
N ILE A 59 -8.51 2.66 2.19
CA ILE A 59 -9.13 3.19 0.96
C ILE A 59 -8.56 4.56 0.60
N LYS A 60 -8.49 5.49 1.57
CA LYS A 60 -7.91 6.82 1.35
C LYS A 60 -6.46 6.73 0.88
N LYS A 61 -5.67 5.81 1.44
CA LYS A 61 -4.27 5.61 1.05
C LYS A 61 -4.12 5.00 -0.33
N ILE A 62 -4.96 4.03 -0.71
CA ILE A 62 -4.98 3.47 -2.06
C ILE A 62 -5.32 4.57 -3.06
N MET A 63 -6.38 5.33 -2.83
CA MET A 63 -6.83 6.40 -3.74
C MET A 63 -5.86 7.58 -3.84
N ALA A 64 -5.11 7.85 -2.78
CA ALA A 64 -4.08 8.90 -2.77
C ALA A 64 -2.68 8.39 -3.21
N TYR A 65 -2.54 7.09 -3.48
CA TYR A 65 -1.28 6.53 -3.93
C TYR A 65 -0.96 7.05 -5.33
N ASP A 66 0.21 7.63 -5.50
CA ASP A 66 0.61 8.17 -6.79
C ASP A 66 1.43 7.14 -7.58
N LEU A 67 0.78 6.52 -8.57
CA LEU A 67 1.42 5.57 -9.47
C LEU A 67 2.46 6.23 -10.40
N THR A 68 2.45 7.57 -10.54
CA THR A 68 3.31 8.30 -11.48
C THR A 68 4.64 8.73 -10.86
N THR A 69 4.72 8.90 -9.54
CA THR A 69 5.95 9.28 -8.82
C THR A 69 6.63 8.10 -8.13
N THR A 70 6.08 6.89 -8.25
CA THR A 70 6.72 5.69 -7.72
C THR A 70 7.97 5.41 -8.55
N LEU A 71 9.14 5.77 -8.00
CA LEU A 71 10.43 5.50 -8.62
C LEU A 71 10.50 4.02 -9.00
N ASP A 72 10.76 3.73 -10.27
CA ASP A 72 11.11 2.38 -10.66
C ASP A 72 12.36 1.93 -9.89
N PHE A 73 12.56 0.62 -9.76
CA PHE A 73 13.67 0.06 -9.00
C PHE A 73 15.02 0.67 -9.41
N THR A 74 15.19 0.96 -10.70
CA THR A 74 16.37 1.61 -11.27
C THR A 74 16.55 3.03 -10.76
N SER A 75 15.50 3.84 -10.74
CA SER A 75 15.52 5.24 -10.29
C SER A 75 15.65 5.32 -8.77
N PHE A 76 15.07 4.38 -8.04
CA PHE A 76 15.30 4.20 -6.61
C PHE A 76 16.77 3.91 -6.31
N CYS A 77 17.40 2.99 -7.05
CA CYS A 77 18.82 2.67 -6.88
C CYS A 77 19.72 3.86 -7.19
N LYS A 78 19.41 4.63 -8.25
CA LYS A 78 20.14 5.87 -8.61
C LYS A 78 20.04 6.96 -7.54
N LEU A 79 18.86 7.13 -6.93
CA LEU A 79 18.66 8.08 -5.83
C LEU A 79 19.56 7.73 -4.64
N ARG A 80 19.67 6.44 -4.31
CA ARG A 80 20.49 5.95 -3.20
C ARG A 80 21.99 6.10 -3.48
N THR A 81 22.47 5.83 -4.70
CA THR A 81 23.88 6.04 -5.04
C THR A 81 24.25 7.52 -5.15
N ALA A 82 23.36 8.38 -5.64
CA ALA A 82 23.59 9.83 -5.67
C ALA A 82 23.80 10.39 -4.25
N HIS A 83 22.97 9.97 -3.29
CA HIS A 83 23.13 10.36 -1.89
C HIS A 83 24.45 9.87 -1.25
N ILE A 84 24.98 8.72 -1.68
CA ILE A 84 26.28 8.20 -1.19
C ILE A 84 27.46 8.98 -1.81
N LEU A 85 27.34 9.40 -3.07
CA LEU A 85 28.39 10.16 -3.76
C LEU A 85 28.49 11.61 -3.27
N ASP A 86 27.38 12.23 -2.89
CA ASP A 86 27.37 13.60 -2.34
C ASP A 86 28.00 13.68 -0.94
N THR A 87 27.95 12.59 -0.15
CA THR A 87 28.62 12.53 1.16
C THR A 87 30.15 12.39 1.08
N ASN A 88 30.69 12.02 -0.09
CA ASN A 88 32.14 11.84 -0.30
C ASN A 88 32.83 13.05 -0.96
N LYS A 89 32.11 14.15 -1.22
CA LYS A 89 32.66 15.40 -1.78
C LYS A 89 32.84 16.53 -0.75
N LYS A 90 32.60 16.27 0.53
CA LYS A 90 32.85 17.20 1.65
C LYS A 90 33.87 16.65 2.67
N GLY A 91 34.86 15.92 2.19
CA GLY A 91 36.06 15.51 2.94
C GLY A 91 37.30 16.00 2.22
#